data_AF-A0A661Q4I5-F1
#
_entry.id   AF-A0A661Q4I5-F1
#
_cell.length_a   1.000
_cell.length_b   1.000
_cell.length_c   1.000
_cell.angle_alpha   90.00
_cell.angle_beta   90.00
_cell.angle_gamma   90.00
#
_symmetry.space_group_name_H-M   'P 1'
#
loop_
_entity.id
_entity.type
_entity.pdbx_description
1 polymer ?
#
loop_
_entity_poly.entity_id
_entity_poly.type
_entity_poly.pdbx_seq_one_letter_code
_entity_poly.pdbx_strand_id
1 'polypeptide(L)' 'MSMEINRILVAKDLSRESSRVIRYALELGCKFDAQIHVLHVMPTIDSSVLGMLALTMGADNLAKINA' A
#
# COMPACT_ATOMS: atom_id res chain seq x y z
N MET A 1 31.39 7.29 11.07
CA MET A 1 30.57 7.20 9.86
C MET A 1 29.17 7.67 10.19
N SER A 2 28.65 8.67 9.48
CA SER A 2 27.24 9.06 9.56
C SER A 2 26.41 8.12 8.68
N MET A 3 25.21 7.79 9.14
CA MET A 3 24.29 6.92 8.41
C MET A 3 23.47 7.79 7.45
N GLU A 4 23.49 7.45 6.15
CA GLU A 4 22.73 8.15 5.11
C GLU A 4 21.48 7.35 4.76
N ILE A 5 20.32 8.01 4.79
CA ILE A 5 19.03 7.43 4.38
C ILE A 5 18.48 8.32 3.28
N ASN A 6 18.52 7.83 2.04
CA ASN A 6 18.12 8.65 0.87
C ASN A 6 16.68 8.33 0.40
N ARG A 7 16.15 7.16 0.77
CA ARG A 7 14.82 6.68 0.37
C ARG A 7 14.16 5.92 1.51
N ILE A 8 12.90 6.24 1.80
CA ILE A 8 12.08 5.62 2.83
C ILE A 8 10.80 5.07 2.20
N LEU A 9 10.56 3.76 2.33
CA LEU A 9 9.29 3.14 1.95
C LEU A 9 8.36 3.09 3.17
N VAL A 10 7.14 3.60 3.00
CA VAL A 10 6.11 3.64 4.03
C VAL A 10 4.96 2.75 3.60
N ALA A 11 4.91 1.53 4.15
CA ALA A 11 3.78 0.64 3.98
C ALA A 11 2.62 1.10 4.87
N LYS A 12 1.48 1.43 4.28
CA LYS A 12 0.27 1.88 4.97
C LYS A 12 -0.89 0.95 4.60
N ASP A 13 -1.48 0.30 5.60
CA ASP A 13 -2.64 -0.59 5.46
C ASP A 13 -3.99 0.16 5.52
N LEU A 14 -3.96 1.49 5.66
CA LEU A 14 -5.11 2.38 5.83
C LEU A 14 -5.95 2.16 7.10
N SER A 15 -5.48 1.36 8.05
CA SER A 15 -6.14 1.20 9.36
C SER A 15 -6.05 2.48 10.20
N ARG A 16 -6.91 2.60 11.21
CA ARG A 16 -6.86 3.70 12.19
C ARG A 16 -5.52 3.70 12.93
N GLU A 17 -5.02 2.52 13.28
CA GLU A 17 -3.79 2.33 14.04
C GLU A 17 -2.54 2.78 13.24
N SER A 18 -2.55 2.63 11.92
CA SER A 18 -1.44 3.08 11.05
C SER A 18 -1.47 4.56 10.68
N SER A 19 -2.45 5.32 11.18
CA SER A 19 -2.64 6.75 10.83
C SER A 19 -1.42 7.64 11.13
N ARG A 20 -0.61 7.27 12.13
CA ARG A 20 0.58 8.03 12.55
C ARG A 20 1.85 7.72 11.76
N VAL A 21 1.88 6.62 11.00
CA VAL A 21 3.12 6.13 10.37
C VAL A 21 3.65 7.12 9.31
N ILE A 22 2.75 7.84 8.63
CA ILE A 22 3.10 8.87 7.65
C ILE A 22 3.80 10.06 8.32
N ARG A 23 3.33 10.49 9.50
CA ARG A 23 3.95 11.61 10.23
C ARG A 23 5.37 11.27 10.65
N TYR A 24 5.57 10.06 11.16
CA TYR A 24 6.90 9.57 11.54
C TYR A 24 7.84 9.50 10.32
N ALA A 25 7.36 9.01 9.18
CA ALA A 25 8.15 8.98 7.96
C ALA A 25 8.54 10.39 7.48
N LEU A 26 7.64 11.38 7.58
CA LEU A 26 7.92 12.77 7.23
C LEU A 26 9.01 13.37 8.13
N GLU A 27 8.97 13.13 9.44
CA GLU A 27 10.02 13.57 10.37
C GLU A 27 11.39 12.98 9.99
N LEU A 28 11.43 11.71 9.60
CA LEU A 28 12.66 11.08 9.11
C LEU A 28 13.09 11.64 7.75
N GLY A 29 12.16 11.86 6.82
CA GLY A 29 12.45 12.46 5.52
C GLY A 29 13.10 13.83 5.65
N CYS A 30 12.56 14.68 6.52
CA CYS A 30 13.13 15.99 6.82
C CYS A 30 14.53 15.88 7.47
N LYS A 31 14.73 14.92 8.37
CA LYS A 31 16.01 14.73 9.08
C LYS A 31 17.13 14.28 8.16
N PHE A 32 16.82 13.44 7.17
CA PHE A 32 17.81 12.79 6.31
C PHE A 32 17.82 13.31 4.86
N ASP A 33 17.00 14.32 4.55
CA ASP A 33 16.75 14.78 3.18
C ASP A 33 16.34 13.62 2.24
N ALA A 34 15.49 12.74 2.76
CA ALA A 34 15.14 11.47 2.12
C ALA A 34 13.83 11.57 1.33
N GLN A 35 13.79 10.93 0.16
CA GLN A 35 12.55 10.74 -0.59
C GLN A 35 11.64 9.72 0.10
N ILE A 36 10.36 10.05 0.26
CA ILE A 36 9.36 9.18 0.85
C ILE A 36 8.49 8.56 -0.25
N HIS A 37 8.42 7.24 -0.27
CA HIS A 37 7.50 6.47 -1.10
C HIS A 37 6.42 5.84 -0.22
N VAL A 38 5.16 6.14 -0.48
CA VAL A 38 4.03 5.54 0.25
C VAL A 38 3.44 4.40 -0.58
N LEU A 39 3.25 3.25 0.05
CA LEU A 39 2.69 2.05 -0.57
C LEU A 39 1.49 1.56 0.23
N HIS A 40 0.39 1.32 -0.46
CA HIS A 40 -0.74 0.54 0.05
C HIS A 40 -0.88 -0.71 -0.81
N VAL A 41 -0.99 -1.88 -0.18
CA VAL A 41 -1.25 -3.14 -0.87
C VAL A 41 -2.75 -3.42 -0.80
N MET A 42 -3.38 -3.51 -1.96
CA MET A 42 -4.78 -3.91 -2.06
C MET A 42 -4.90 -5.40 -1.74
N PRO A 43 -5.85 -5.82 -0.88
CA PRO A 43 -6.10 -7.24 -0.67
C PRO A 43 -6.58 -7.89 -1.96
N THR A 44 -6.12 -9.11 -2.21
CA THR A 44 -6.58 -9.91 -3.36
C THR A 44 -7.95 -10.53 -3.07
N ILE A 45 -8.69 -10.83 -4.13
CA ILE A 45 -9.98 -11.51 -4.02
C ILE A 45 -9.76 -12.96 -3.58
N ASP A 46 -10.54 -13.41 -2.59
CA ASP A 46 -10.49 -14.80 -2.14
C ASP A 46 -11.00 -15.75 -3.24
N SER A 47 -10.32 -16.88 -3.42
CA SER A 47 -10.63 -17.85 -4.47
C SER A 47 -12.01 -18.48 -4.33
N SER A 48 -12.58 -18.52 -3.11
CA SER A 48 -13.92 -19.04 -2.85
C SER A 48 -15.04 -18.19 -3.46
N VAL A 49 -14.83 -16.88 -3.61
CA VAL A 49 -15.84 -15.94 -4.15
C VAL A 49 -15.60 -15.56 -5.61
N LEU A 50 -14.45 -15.92 -6.16
CA LEU A 50 -14.04 -15.61 -7.54
C LEU A 50 -15.09 -16.06 -8.58
N GLY A 51 -15.64 -17.28 -8.42
CA GLY A 51 -16.68 -17.79 -9.32
C GLY A 51 -17.99 -17.01 -9.26
N MET A 52 -18.45 -16.66 -8.06
CA MET A 52 -19.67 -15.84 -7.87
C MET A 52 -19.48 -14.43 -8.44
N LEU A 53 -18.32 -13.83 -8.21
CA LEU A 53 -17.99 -12.50 -8.72
C LEU A 53 -17.87 -12.48 -10.24
N ALA A 54 -17.28 -13.51 -10.85
CA ALA A 54 -17.22 -13.64 -12.31
C ALA A 54 -18.62 -13.66 -12.95
N LEU A 55 -19.56 -14.38 -12.34
CA LEU A 55 -20.95 -14.46 -12.81
C LEU A 55 -21.71 -13.14 -12.63
N THR A 56 -21.45 -12.42 -11.54
CA THR A 56 -22.20 -11.20 -11.18
C THR A 56 -21.63 -9.94 -11.86
N MET A 57 -20.31 -9.83 -11.95
CA MET A 57 -19.61 -8.63 -12.43
C MET A 57 -19.13 -8.75 -13.88
N GLY A 58 -19.11 -9.97 -14.43
CA GLY A 58 -18.49 -10.28 -15.71
C GLY A 58 -16.97 -10.47 -15.58
N ALA A 59 -16.41 -11.41 -16.36
CA ALA A 59 -14.99 -11.77 -16.31
C ALA A 59 -14.06 -10.58 -16.60
N ASP A 60 -14.45 -9.69 -17.51
CA ASP A 60 -13.65 -8.52 -17.91
C ASP A 60 -13.48 -7.49 -16.78
N ASN A 61 -14.51 -7.32 -15.94
CA ASN A 61 -14.44 -6.40 -14.80
C ASN A 61 -13.66 -7.02 -13.64
N LEU A 62 -13.77 -8.33 -13.44
CA LEU A 62 -13.01 -9.05 -12.42
C LEU A 62 -11.50 -9.02 -12.72
N ALA A 63 -11.13 -9.18 -13.99
CA ALA A 63 -9.73 -9.14 -14.43
C ALA A 63 -9.06 -7.78 -14.14
N LYS A 64 -9.80 -6.66 -14.21
CA LYS A 64 -9.28 -5.33 -13.88
C LYS A 64 -9.00 -5.12 -12.39
N ILE A 65 -9.70 -5.85 -11.52
CA ILE A 65 -9.60 -5.73 -10.06
C ILE A 65 -8.51 -6.65 -9.51
N ASN A 66 -8.23 -7.76 -10.20
CA ASN A 66 -7.26 -8.77 -9.78
C ASN A 66 -5.88 -8.64 -10.47
N ALA A 67 -5.67 -7.59 -11.26
CA ALA A 67 -4.40 -7.26 -11.92
C ALA A 67 -3.54 -6.35 -11.03
#